data_AF-A0A2V7J6U3-F1
#
_entry.id   AF-A0A2V7J6U3-F1
#
_cell.length_a   1.000
_cell.length_b   1.000
_cell.length_c   1.000
_cell.angle_alpha   90.00
_cell.angle_beta   90.00
_cell.angle_gamma   90.00
#
_symmetry.space_group_name_H-M   'P 1'
#
loop_
_entity.id
_entity.type
_entity.pdbx_description
1 polymer ?
#
loop_
_entity_poly.entity_id
_entity_poly.type
_entity_poly.pdbx_seq_one_letter_code
_entity_poly.pdbx_strand_id
1 'polypeptide(L)'
;MRAHHLVLILLGICCAGGRLAPPPVRPGIEVLLSDSAHLIAGKRLGLLSNHTGVDHLGRRDVDLLRTTHDARLTVLFSPEHGFLGREDRTGLPDG
;
A
#
# COMPACT_ATOMS: atom_id res chain seq x y z
N MET A 1 34.00 -27.73 -52.92
CA MET A 1 34.29 -26.34 -52.54
C MET A 1 33.17 -25.44 -53.04
N ARG A 2 32.34 -24.90 -52.13
CA ARG A 2 31.69 -23.57 -52.20
C ARG A 2 30.50 -23.50 -51.24
N ALA A 3 30.57 -22.48 -50.40
CA ALA A 3 29.49 -21.79 -49.71
C ALA A 3 28.83 -22.47 -48.51
N HIS A 4 29.65 -22.64 -47.46
CA HIS A 4 29.23 -22.48 -46.06
C HIS A 4 28.71 -21.05 -45.80
N HIS A 5 27.58 -20.64 -46.38
CA HIS A 5 27.07 -19.26 -46.24
C HIS A 5 25.59 -19.13 -45.88
N LEU A 6 24.88 -20.22 -45.58
CA LEU A 6 23.50 -20.13 -45.07
C LEU A 6 23.40 -20.52 -43.59
N VAL A 7 24.41 -20.13 -42.81
CA VAL A 7 24.38 -20.12 -41.35
C VAL A 7 24.93 -18.75 -40.94
N LEU A 8 24.06 -17.76 -40.81
CA LEU A 8 24.16 -16.55 -39.97
C LEU A 8 23.10 -15.55 -40.44
N ILE A 9 22.64 -14.68 -39.52
CA ILE A 9 21.77 -13.50 -39.72
C ILE A 9 20.26 -13.85 -39.61
N LEU A 10 19.50 -13.55 -38.57
CA LEU A 10 19.59 -12.52 -37.52
C LEU A 10 19.32 -13.11 -36.12
N LEU A 11 20.35 -13.10 -35.28
CA LEU A 11 20.20 -12.85 -33.86
C LEU A 11 19.92 -11.34 -33.71
N GLY A 12 18.65 -10.96 -33.86
CA GLY A 12 18.17 -9.59 -33.66
C GLY A 12 18.07 -9.29 -32.17
N ILE A 13 19.22 -9.02 -31.56
CA ILE A 13 19.34 -8.38 -30.26
C ILE A 13 18.52 -7.07 -30.31
N CYS A 14 17.36 -7.08 -29.69
CA CYS A 14 16.79 -5.87 -29.15
C CYS A 14 16.90 -6.00 -27.62
N CYS A 15 18.12 -5.76 -27.13
CA CYS A 15 18.33 -5.34 -25.74
C CYS A 15 17.67 -3.96 -25.60
N ALA A 16 16.33 -3.94 -25.55
CA ALA A 16 15.60 -2.84 -24.99
C ALA A 16 15.86 -2.91 -23.49
N GLY A 17 16.95 -2.28 -23.05
CA GLY A 17 17.25 -2.00 -21.66
C GLY A 17 16.27 -0.98 -21.09
N GLY A 18 14.96 -1.28 -21.19
CA GLY A 18 13.95 -0.57 -20.47
C GLY A 18 14.20 -0.82 -18.99
N ARG A 19 14.55 0.24 -18.24
CA ARG A 19 14.49 0.19 -16.79
C ARG A 19 13.04 -0.11 -16.42
N LEU A 20 12.75 -1.37 -16.11
CA LEU A 20 11.49 -1.74 -15.46
C LEU A 20 11.42 -0.88 -14.19
N ALA A 21 10.38 -0.05 -14.09
CA ALA A 21 10.10 0.62 -12.84
C ALA A 21 10.02 -0.44 -11.75
N PRO A 22 10.54 -0.17 -10.53
CA PRO A 22 10.38 -1.11 -9.43
C PRO A 22 8.89 -1.45 -9.29
N PRO A 23 8.54 -2.70 -8.94
CA PRO A 23 7.16 -3.07 -8.72
C PRO A 23 6.55 -2.13 -7.67
N PRO A 24 5.26 -1.77 -7.82
CA PRO A 24 4.61 -0.89 -6.87
C PRO A 24 4.69 -1.48 -5.46
N VAL A 25 4.95 -0.62 -4.48
CA VAL A 25 4.98 -1.02 -3.07
C VAL A 25 3.57 -1.34 -2.63
N ARG A 26 3.38 -2.46 -1.93
CA ARG A 26 2.12 -2.80 -1.26
C ARG A 26 2.01 -2.03 0.06
N PRO A 27 0.96 -1.22 0.26
CA PRO A 27 0.67 -0.60 1.55
C PRO A 27 0.60 -1.61 2.69
N GLY A 28 1.04 -1.19 3.89
CA GLY A 28 1.06 -2.07 5.06
C GLY A 28 -0.33 -2.59 5.47
N ILE A 29 -1.39 -1.81 5.24
CA ILE A 29 -2.77 -2.23 5.51
C ILE A 29 -3.17 -3.45 4.67
N GLU A 30 -2.71 -3.53 3.43
CA GLU A 30 -2.99 -4.67 2.56
C GLU A 30 -2.25 -5.90 3.03
N VAL A 31 -0.97 -5.76 3.38
CA VAL A 31 -0.16 -6.85 3.94
C VAL A 31 -0.78 -7.36 5.24
N LEU A 32 -1.24 -6.46 6.12
CA LEU A 32 -1.92 -6.83 7.36
C LEU A 32 -3.18 -7.65 7.09
N LEU A 33 -4.03 -7.21 6.17
CA LEU A 33 -5.32 -7.85 5.92
C LEU A 33 -5.22 -9.13 5.09
N SER A 34 -4.24 -9.24 4.19
CA SER A 34 -4.06 -10.42 3.33
C SER A 34 -3.14 -11.48 3.93
N ASP A 35 -2.01 -11.06 4.48
CA ASP A 35 -0.92 -11.99 4.84
C ASP A 35 -0.87 -12.23 6.36
N SER A 36 -1.38 -11.28 7.16
CA SER A 36 -1.16 -11.24 8.62
C SER A 36 -2.42 -10.98 9.46
N ALA A 37 -3.61 -11.29 8.94
CA ALA A 37 -4.88 -11.01 9.65
C ALA A 37 -4.97 -11.71 11.02
N HIS A 38 -4.31 -12.87 11.15
CA HIS A 38 -4.18 -13.60 12.41
C HIS A 38 -3.55 -12.77 13.54
N LEU A 39 -2.74 -11.76 13.23
CA LEU A 39 -2.13 -10.87 14.24
C LEU A 39 -3.17 -10.00 14.95
N ILE A 40 -4.33 -9.75 14.33
CA ILE A 40 -5.40 -8.91 14.86
C ILE A 40 -6.68 -9.67 15.19
N ALA A 41 -6.72 -10.98 14.92
CA ALA A 41 -7.84 -11.87 15.21
C ALA A 41 -8.25 -11.86 16.69
N GLY A 42 -9.55 -11.73 16.97
CA GLY A 42 -10.14 -11.62 18.30
C GLY A 42 -9.77 -10.35 19.08
N LYS A 43 -9.03 -9.39 18.48
CA LYS A 43 -8.53 -8.20 19.21
C LYS A 43 -9.47 -7.00 19.07
N ARG A 44 -9.41 -6.14 20.08
CA ARG A 44 -9.98 -4.79 20.05
C ARG A 44 -8.89 -3.84 19.54
N LEU A 45 -9.12 -3.24 18.38
CA LEU A 45 -8.17 -2.37 17.72
C LEU A 45 -8.45 -0.90 18.05
N GLY A 46 -7.38 -0.15 18.28
CA GLY A 46 -7.37 1.30 18.17
C GLY A 46 -6.58 1.67 16.92
N LEU A 47 -7.14 2.52 16.05
CA LEU A 47 -6.47 2.97 14.84
C LEU A 47 -6.01 4.41 15.04
N LEU A 48 -4.70 4.64 15.03
CA LEU A 48 -4.11 5.97 14.87
C LEU A 48 -3.86 6.19 13.38
N SER A 49 -4.62 7.10 12.76
CA SER A 49 -4.50 7.37 11.33
C SER A 49 -5.01 8.77 10.99
N ASN A 50 -4.77 9.20 9.75
CA ASN A 50 -5.23 10.45 9.19
C ASN A 50 -5.79 10.21 7.78
N HIS A 51 -6.09 11.28 7.04
CA HIS A 51 -6.65 11.18 5.70
C HIS A 51 -5.75 10.49 4.65
N THR A 52 -4.44 10.33 4.91
CA THR A 52 -3.51 9.66 3.99
C THR A 52 -3.45 8.14 4.20
N GLY A 53 -4.08 7.61 5.25
CA GLY A 53 -4.16 6.17 5.52
C GLY A 53 -5.12 5.47 4.57
N VAL A 54 -4.62 5.05 3.41
CA VAL A 54 -5.39 4.38 2.35
C VAL A 54 -4.63 3.21 1.72
N ASP A 55 -5.37 2.26 1.13
CA ASP A 55 -4.82 1.21 0.25
C ASP A 55 -4.46 1.74 -1.15
N HIS A 56 -3.95 0.87 -2.02
CA HIS A 56 -3.58 1.22 -3.40
C HIS A 56 -4.76 1.70 -4.26
N LEU A 57 -6.00 1.45 -3.83
CA LEU A 57 -7.23 1.91 -4.49
C LEU A 57 -7.79 3.19 -3.85
N GLY A 58 -7.11 3.76 -2.86
CA GLY A 58 -7.56 4.96 -2.14
C GLY A 58 -8.65 4.68 -1.10
N ARG A 59 -8.89 3.42 -0.72
CA ARG A 59 -9.83 3.07 0.35
C ARG A 59 -9.19 3.27 1.69
N ARG A 60 -9.89 3.91 2.62
CA ARG A 60 -9.33 4.23 3.94
C ARG A 60 -9.13 3.00 4.81
N ASP A 61 -8.06 3.00 5.59
CA ASP A 61 -7.74 1.96 6.56
C ASP A 61 -8.91 1.67 7.51
N VAL A 62 -9.62 2.73 7.94
CA VAL A 62 -10.79 2.61 8.82
C VAL A 62 -11.90 1.78 8.18
N ASP A 63 -12.16 1.99 6.89
CA ASP A 63 -13.26 1.34 6.18
C ASP A 63 -12.91 -0.13 5.98
N LEU A 64 -11.66 -0.42 5.63
CA LEU A 64 -11.13 -1.77 5.51
C LEU A 64 -11.20 -2.52 6.86
N LEU A 65 -10.68 -1.94 7.94
CA LEU A 65 -10.66 -2.57 9.26
C LEU A 65 -12.05 -2.74 9.89
N ARG A 66 -13.03 -1.90 9.54
CA ARG A 66 -14.43 -2.08 9.98
C ARG A 66 -15.11 -3.28 9.33
N THR A 67 -14.66 -3.69 8.14
CA THR A 67 -15.22 -4.84 7.41
C THR A 67 -14.55 -6.17 7.77
N THR A 68 -13.43 -6.14 8.51
CA THR A 68 -12.73 -7.34 8.97
C THR A 68 -13.53 -8.02 10.09
N HIS A 69 -14.09 -9.20 9.81
CA HIS A 69 -15.04 -9.86 10.72
C HIS A 69 -14.38 -10.40 12.02
N ASP A 70 -13.08 -10.68 11.99
CA ASP A 70 -12.36 -11.28 13.10
C ASP A 70 -11.59 -10.27 13.95
N ALA A 71 -11.75 -8.97 13.70
CA ALA A 71 -11.15 -7.92 14.52
C ALA A 71 -12.16 -6.81 14.79
N ARG A 72 -12.13 -6.22 15.97
CA ARG A 72 -13.08 -5.17 16.34
C ARG A 72 -12.38 -3.83 16.44
N LEU A 73 -12.59 -2.95 15.46
CA LEU A 73 -12.16 -1.56 15.56
C LEU A 73 -13.01 -0.82 16.61
N THR A 74 -12.38 -0.31 17.66
CA THR A 74 -13.07 0.25 18.84
C THR A 74 -12.81 1.73 19.09
N VAL A 75 -11.69 2.26 18.62
CA VAL A 75 -11.32 3.67 18.81
C VAL A 75 -10.51 4.16 17.62
N LEU A 76 -10.71 5.43 17.27
CA LEU A 76 -9.94 6.14 16.26
C LEU A 76 -9.20 7.29 16.93
N PHE A 77 -7.90 7.38 16.71
CA PHE A 77 -7.05 8.49 17.11
C PHE A 77 -6.59 9.22 15.83
N SER A 78 -6.57 10.55 15.87
CA SER A 78 -6.07 11.37 14.78
C SER A 78 -5.12 12.44 15.36
N PRO A 79 -3.96 12.70 14.75
CA PRO A 79 -2.91 13.58 15.32
C PRO A 79 -3.39 15.00 15.64
N GLU A 80 -3.65 15.87 14.64
CA GLU A 80 -3.98 17.27 14.92
C GLU A 80 -5.06 17.92 14.02
N HIS A 81 -5.43 17.32 12.88
CA HIS A 81 -6.42 17.90 11.94
C HIS A 81 -7.79 17.19 11.90
N GLY A 82 -8.06 16.36 12.92
CA GLY A 82 -9.18 15.41 12.91
C GLY A 82 -9.04 14.33 11.83
N PHE A 83 -9.73 13.20 12.00
CA PHE A 83 -9.56 12.03 11.14
C PHE A 83 -9.85 12.30 9.64
N LEU A 84 -10.72 13.28 9.36
CA LEU A 84 -11.08 13.69 8.01
C LEU A 84 -10.21 14.84 7.45
N GLY A 85 -9.23 15.34 8.19
CA GLY A 85 -8.43 16.51 7.79
C GLY A 85 -9.26 17.80 7.68
N ARG A 86 -10.40 17.86 8.36
CA ARG A 86 -11.36 18.99 8.31
C ARG A 86 -11.30 19.88 9.53
N GLU A 87 -10.52 19.51 10.54
CA GLU A 87 -10.50 20.18 11.82
C GLU A 87 -9.17 20.91 11.99
N ASP A 88 -9.00 22.03 11.29
CA ASP A 88 -7.85 22.90 11.50
C ASP A 88 -8.16 23.84 12.68
N ARG A 89 -7.53 23.59 13.83
CA ARG A 89 -7.62 24.47 15.00
C ARG A 89 -6.30 25.22 15.15
N THR A 90 -6.30 26.50 14.79
CA THR A 90 -5.16 27.39 15.06
C THR A 90 -5.07 27.67 16.57
N GLY A 91 -3.91 27.43 17.19
CA GLY A 91 -3.63 27.80 18.58
C GLY A 91 -3.56 26.66 19.60
N LEU A 92 -3.00 25.50 19.25
CA LEU A 92 -2.64 24.49 20.25
C LEU A 92 -1.45 25.01 21.10
N PRO A 93 -1.54 25.00 22.44
CA PRO A 93 -0.43 25.39 23.28
C PRO A 93 0.71 24.38 23.18
N ASP A 94 1.93 24.90 22.99
CA ASP A 94 3.17 24.12 23.09
C ASP A 94 3.34 23.71 24.55
N GLY A 95 3.02 22.45 24.85
CA GLY A 95 3.24 21.84 26.16
C GLY A 95 4.72 21.60 26.46
#